data_AF-Q5Z117-F1
#
_entry.id   AF-Q5Z117-F1
#
_cell.length_a   1.000
_cell.length_b   1.000
_cell.length_c   1.000
_cell.angle_alpha   90.00
_cell.angle_beta   90.00
_cell.angle_gamma   90.00
#
_symmetry.space_group_name_H-M   'P 1'
#
loop_
_entity.id
_entity.type
_entity.pdbx_description
1 polymer ?
#
loop_
_entity_poly.entity_id
_entity_poly.type
_entity_poly.pdbx_seq_one_letter_code
_entity_poly.pdbx_strand_id
1 'polypeptide(L)'
;MPGERRPAIGVIRPDLLRGKQIDLTAIAGPDFRLVFTVFLDAGPMLTALAIARHLDEFAAAAVVTPGLEHVDPVRHVVTDLADLVTPSRVYPRGYRWPEREDE
;
A
#
# COMPACT_ATOMS: atom_id res chain seq x y z
N MET A 1 5.05 21.42 -17.47
CA MET A 1 3.81 20.79 -16.98
C MET A 1 4.16 20.04 -15.71
N PRO A 2 3.61 20.38 -14.54
CA PRO A 2 3.76 19.48 -13.39
C PRO A 2 3.17 18.13 -13.82
N GLY A 3 3.98 17.07 -13.76
CA GLY A 3 3.53 15.73 -14.14
C GLY A 3 2.27 15.36 -13.37
N GLU A 4 1.30 14.79 -14.05
CA GLU A 4 0.07 14.34 -13.42
C GLU A 4 0.39 13.31 -12.32
N ARG A 5 -0.05 13.57 -11.09
CA ARG A 5 0.20 12.66 -9.95
C ARG A 5 -0.46 11.32 -10.23
N ARG A 6 0.30 10.24 -10.05
CA ARG A 6 -0.18 8.88 -10.31
C ARG A 6 -1.24 8.48 -9.24
N PRO A 7 -2.34 7.82 -9.62
CA PRO A 7 -3.34 7.38 -8.65
C PRO A 7 -2.76 6.35 -7.68
N ALA A 8 -3.15 6.43 -6.42
CA ALA A 8 -2.76 5.48 -5.39
C ALA A 8 -3.92 5.16 -4.44
N ILE A 9 -3.99 3.92 -3.96
CA ILE A 9 -4.91 3.56 -2.87
C ILE A 9 -4.16 3.58 -1.54
N GLY A 10 -4.83 4.04 -0.49
CA GLY A 10 -4.39 3.88 0.89
C GLY A 10 -4.77 2.51 1.41
N VAL A 11 -3.91 1.85 2.18
CA VAL A 11 -4.25 0.63 2.92
C VAL A 11 -3.92 0.82 4.38
N ILE A 12 -4.96 0.68 5.21
CA ILE A 12 -4.88 0.83 6.66
C ILE A 12 -5.46 -0.44 7.31
N ARG A 13 -4.74 -0.88 8.33
CA ARG A 13 -5.15 -1.90 9.30
C ARG A 13 -5.52 -1.18 10.59
N PRO A 14 -6.82 -1.01 10.91
CA PRO A 14 -7.25 -0.19 12.04
C PRO A 14 -6.69 -0.66 13.39
N ASP A 15 -6.50 -1.97 13.55
CA ASP A 15 -5.95 -2.61 14.75
C ASP A 15 -4.50 -2.16 15.06
N LEU A 16 -3.74 -1.80 14.02
CA LEU A 16 -2.35 -1.33 14.15
C LEU A 16 -2.24 0.16 14.49
N LEU A 17 -3.30 0.95 14.25
CA LEU A 17 -3.24 2.39 14.48
C LEU A 17 -3.19 2.77 15.97
N ARG A 18 -3.74 1.94 16.87
CA ARG A 18 -3.77 2.19 18.34
C ARG A 18 -4.19 3.63 18.70
N GLY A 19 -5.16 4.20 17.97
CA GLY A 19 -5.66 5.56 18.17
C GLY A 19 -4.81 6.68 17.54
N LYS A 20 -3.74 6.37 16.82
CA LYS A 20 -2.94 7.35 16.09
C LYS A 20 -3.64 7.75 14.79
N GLN A 21 -3.68 9.06 14.53
CA GLN A 21 -4.05 9.61 13.23
C GLN A 21 -2.83 9.62 12.32
N ILE A 22 -2.99 9.14 11.09
CA ILE A 22 -1.89 9.06 10.10
C ILE A 22 -2.35 9.73 8.82
N ASP A 23 -1.53 10.66 8.32
CA ASP A 23 -1.76 11.33 7.05
C ASP A 23 -1.12 10.54 5.91
N LEU A 24 -1.93 9.71 5.23
CA LEU A 24 -1.48 8.97 4.07
C LEU A 24 -1.11 9.89 2.89
N THR A 25 -1.66 11.10 2.79
CA THR A 25 -1.35 12.03 1.69
C THR A 25 0.07 12.55 1.83
N ALA A 26 0.51 12.78 3.06
CA ALA A 26 1.90 13.12 3.35
C ALA A 26 2.86 11.97 2.97
N ILE A 27 2.47 10.72 3.23
CA ILE A 27 3.25 9.53 2.87
C ILE A 27 3.29 9.31 1.35
N ALA A 28 2.17 9.56 0.66
CA ALA A 28 2.08 9.49 -0.79
C ALA A 28 3.02 10.48 -1.49
N GLY A 29 3.36 11.58 -0.82
CA GLY A 29 4.29 12.58 -1.34
C GLY A 29 3.77 13.29 -2.60
N PRO A 30 4.66 13.93 -3.37
CA PRO A 30 4.27 14.67 -4.57
C PRO A 30 3.95 13.78 -5.78
N ASP A 31 4.43 12.53 -5.80
CA ASP A 31 4.34 11.62 -6.95
C ASP A 31 2.97 10.95 -7.08
N PHE A 32 2.28 10.79 -5.96
CA PHE A 32 1.02 10.07 -5.88
C PHE A 32 -0.14 10.93 -5.40
N ARG A 33 -1.34 10.62 -5.88
CA ARG A 33 -2.62 11.17 -5.40
C ARG A 33 -3.47 10.03 -4.87
N LEU A 34 -3.88 10.13 -3.61
CA LEU A 34 -4.82 9.18 -3.03
C LEU A 34 -6.19 9.30 -3.70
N VAL A 35 -6.69 8.18 -4.21
CA VAL A 35 -8.01 8.10 -4.87
C VAL A 35 -9.01 7.28 -4.07
N PHE A 36 -8.53 6.37 -3.22
CA PHE A 36 -9.36 5.59 -2.32
C PHE A 36 -8.55 5.17 -1.09
N THR A 37 -9.19 4.94 0.06
CA THR A 37 -8.55 4.34 1.24
C THR A 37 -9.30 3.11 1.68
N VAL A 38 -8.60 1.99 1.72
CA VAL A 38 -9.11 0.69 2.12
C VAL A 38 -8.78 0.48 3.60
N PHE A 39 -9.81 0.34 4.44
CA PHE A 39 -9.68 -0.09 5.84
C PHE A 39 -10.02 -1.56 5.92
N LEU A 40 -9.04 -2.41 6.25
CA LEU A 40 -9.22 -3.86 6.30
C LEU A 40 -8.75 -4.40 7.65
N ASP A 41 -9.63 -5.18 8.27
CA ASP A 41 -9.30 -6.09 9.37
C ASP A 41 -9.73 -7.50 8.93
N ALA A 42 -8.88 -8.12 8.11
CA ALA A 42 -9.18 -9.39 7.47
C ALA A 42 -7.91 -10.24 7.31
N GLY A 43 -8.10 -11.55 7.15
CA GLY A 43 -7.01 -12.47 6.85
C GLY A 43 -6.31 -12.16 5.52
N PRO A 44 -5.06 -12.65 5.31
CA PRO A 44 -4.21 -12.25 4.18
C PRO A 44 -4.86 -12.42 2.80
N MET A 45 -5.59 -13.51 2.58
CA MET A 45 -6.22 -13.79 1.28
C MET A 45 -7.32 -12.78 0.92
N LEU A 46 -8.19 -12.43 1.87
CA LEU A 46 -9.22 -11.40 1.64
C LEU A 46 -8.60 -10.02 1.48
N THR A 47 -7.57 -9.71 2.26
CA THR A 47 -6.81 -8.46 2.14
C THR A 47 -6.18 -8.34 0.75
N ALA A 48 -5.54 -9.40 0.24
CA ALA A 48 -4.95 -9.44 -1.09
C ALA A 48 -6.00 -9.22 -2.20
N LEU A 49 -7.14 -9.92 -2.13
CA LEU A 49 -8.22 -9.75 -3.11
C LEU A 49 -8.83 -8.35 -3.09
N ALA A 50 -9.04 -7.80 -1.89
CA ALA A 50 -9.55 -6.44 -1.76
C ALA A 50 -8.57 -5.42 -2.34
N ILE A 51 -7.27 -5.53 -2.04
CA ILE A 51 -6.25 -4.66 -2.62
C ILE A 51 -6.23 -4.79 -4.15
N ALA A 52 -6.19 -6.01 -4.69
CA ALA A 52 -6.18 -6.24 -6.13
C ALA A 52 -7.40 -5.62 -6.82
N ARG A 53 -8.60 -5.81 -6.25
CA ARG A 53 -9.84 -5.19 -6.76
C ARG A 53 -9.75 -3.66 -6.79
N HIS A 54 -9.31 -3.03 -5.70
CA HIS A 54 -9.26 -1.56 -5.64
C HIS A 54 -8.12 -0.99 -6.50
N LEU A 55 -7.03 -1.73 -6.70
CA LEU A 55 -6.00 -1.35 -7.65
C LEU A 55 -6.56 -1.30 -9.07
N ASP A 56 -7.33 -2.31 -9.47
CA ASP A 56 -8.00 -2.37 -10.78
C ASP A 56 -9.08 -1.30 -10.93
N GLU A 57 -10.01 -1.22 -9.96
CA GLU A 57 -11.17 -0.30 -9.97
C GLU A 57 -10.76 1.17 -10.07
N PHE A 58 -9.66 1.55 -9.43
CA PHE A 58 -9.15 2.92 -9.42
C PHE A 58 -7.97 3.15 -10.38
N ALA A 59 -7.62 2.16 -11.20
CA ALA A 59 -6.41 2.16 -12.04
C ALA A 59 -5.16 2.63 -11.28
N ALA A 60 -5.06 2.23 -10.01
CA ALA A 60 -4.07 2.77 -9.09
C ALA A 60 -2.69 2.15 -9.35
N ALA A 61 -1.69 3.02 -9.38
CA ALA A 61 -0.31 2.67 -9.66
C ALA A 61 0.49 2.32 -8.39
N ALA A 62 -0.05 2.66 -7.22
CA ALA A 62 0.59 2.44 -5.94
C ALA A 62 -0.38 2.11 -4.80
N VAL A 63 0.14 1.42 -3.80
CA VAL A 63 -0.45 1.24 -2.47
C VAL A 63 0.35 2.06 -1.48
N VAL A 64 -0.29 3.00 -0.79
CA VAL A 64 0.30 3.84 0.26
C VAL A 64 -0.15 3.32 1.61
N THR A 65 0.79 3.13 2.53
CA THR A 65 0.49 2.57 3.85
C THR A 65 1.32 3.21 4.96
N PRO A 66 0.83 3.27 6.21
CA PRO A 66 1.59 3.87 7.31
C PRO A 66 2.91 3.18 7.65
N GLY A 67 3.02 1.90 7.33
CA GLY A 67 4.15 1.05 7.67
C GLY A 67 4.01 -0.31 7.00
N LEU A 68 5.12 -1.05 6.88
CA LEU A 68 5.11 -2.34 6.20
C LEU A 68 4.20 -3.35 6.90
N GLU A 69 4.05 -3.27 8.22
CA GLU A 69 3.19 -4.11 9.06
C GLU A 69 1.72 -4.14 8.63
N HIS A 70 1.24 -3.09 7.96
CA HIS A 70 -0.13 -3.03 7.45
C HIS A 70 -0.37 -3.96 6.26
N VAL A 71 0.70 -4.31 5.53
CA VAL A 71 0.63 -5.15 4.32
C VAL A 71 1.62 -6.32 4.36
N ASP A 72 2.36 -6.53 5.44
CA ASP A 72 3.45 -7.52 5.50
C ASP A 72 3.02 -8.93 5.01
N PRO A 73 1.86 -9.47 5.41
CA PRO A 73 1.40 -10.79 4.94
C PRO A 73 1.09 -10.85 3.44
N VAL A 74 0.88 -9.70 2.79
CA VAL A 74 0.49 -9.57 1.38
C VAL A 74 1.47 -8.72 0.58
N ARG A 75 2.64 -8.38 1.14
CA ARG A 75 3.60 -7.44 0.54
C ARG A 75 4.06 -7.87 -0.84
N HIS A 76 4.20 -9.18 -1.06
CA HIS A 76 4.56 -9.75 -2.35
C HIS A 76 3.47 -9.48 -3.40
N VAL A 77 2.20 -9.76 -3.05
CA VAL A 77 1.04 -9.48 -3.93
C VAL A 77 0.96 -7.99 -4.26
N VAL A 78 1.15 -7.11 -3.26
CA VAL A 78 1.16 -5.68 -3.50
C VAL A 78 2.25 -5.31 -4.50
N THR A 79 3.49 -5.74 -4.28
CA THR A 79 4.61 -5.42 -5.17
C THR A 79 4.52 -6.09 -6.53
N ASP A 80 3.77 -7.18 -6.71
CA ASP A 80 3.53 -7.74 -8.05
C ASP A 80 2.58 -6.85 -8.88
N LEU A 81 1.64 -6.17 -8.22
CA LEU A 81 0.58 -5.39 -8.86
C LEU A 81 0.89 -3.90 -8.97
N ALA A 82 1.56 -3.31 -7.98
CA ALA A 82 1.73 -1.86 -7.83
C ALA A 82 3.01 -1.49 -7.06
N ASP A 83 3.35 -0.19 -7.04
CA ASP A 83 4.39 0.32 -6.15
C ASP A 83 3.87 0.29 -4.69
N LEU A 84 4.68 -0.16 -3.72
CA LEU A 84 4.36 -0.07 -2.29
C LEU A 84 5.09 1.13 -1.68
N VAL A 85 4.33 2.10 -1.17
CA VAL A 85 4.84 3.34 -0.59
C VAL A 85 4.64 3.32 0.92
N THR A 86 5.74 3.48 1.65
CA THR A 86 5.77 3.62 3.11
C THR A 86 6.50 4.92 3.48
N PRO A 87 6.40 5.42 4.73
CA PRO A 87 7.17 6.61 5.14
C PRO A 87 8.67 6.44 4.95
N SER A 88 9.18 5.20 5.08
CA SER A 88 10.61 4.91 5.07
C SER A 88 11.15 4.66 3.66
N ARG A 89 10.33 4.10 2.76
CA ARG A 89 10.78 3.59 1.46
C ARG A 89 9.64 3.39 0.47
N VAL A 90 9.96 3.54 -0.81
CA VAL A 90 9.16 3.06 -1.94
C VAL A 90 9.74 1.74 -2.45
N TYR A 91 8.91 0.71 -2.53
CA TYR A 91 9.23 -0.57 -3.14
C TYR A 91 8.55 -0.61 -4.51
N PRO A 92 9.28 -0.57 -5.62
CA PRO A 92 8.68 -0.51 -6.95
C PRO A 92 7.92 -1.78 -7.27
N ARG A 93 6.96 -1.69 -8.20
CA ARG A 93 6.34 -2.87 -8.79
C ARG A 93 7.41 -3.82 -9.35
N GLY A 94 7.26 -5.11 -9.06
CA GLY A 94 8.22 -6.16 -9.38
C GLY A 94 9.36 -6.31 -8.36
N TYR A 95 9.35 -5.55 -7.25
CA TYR A 95 10.36 -5.66 -6.21
C TYR A 95 10.43 -7.10 -5.67
N ARG A 96 11.65 -7.67 -5.71
CA ARG A 96 11.93 -9.00 -5.16
C ARG A 96 12.32 -8.85 -3.69
N TRP A 97 11.41 -9.27 -2.83
CA TRP A 97 11.69 -9.38 -1.41
C TRP A 97 12.77 -10.43 -1.17
N PRO A 98 13.74 -10.16 -0.27
CA PRO A 98 14.64 -11.21 0.16
C PRO A 98 13.83 -12.35 0.77
N GLU A 99 14.24 -13.59 0.47
CA GLU A 99 13.79 -14.74 1.25
C GLU A 99 14.11 -14.41 2.71
N ARG A 100 13.10 -14.49 3.59
CA ARG A 100 13.37 -14.33 5.02
C ARG A 100 14.32 -15.48 5.36
N GLU A 101 15.50 -15.18 5.92
CA GLU A 101 16.21 -16.20 6.67
C GLU A 101 15.25 -16.61 7.78
N ASP A 102 14.74 -17.83 7.70
CA ASP A 102 13.89 -18.42 8.72
C ASP A 102 14.67 -18.38 10.05
N GLU A 103 14.15 -17.65 11.04
CA GLU A 103 14.61 -17.74 12.44
C GLU A 103 13.72 -18.69 13.22
#